data_AF-A0A353NFV0-F1
#
_entry.id   AF-A0A353NFV0-F1
#
_cell.length_a   1.000
_cell.length_b   1.000
_cell.length_c   1.000
_cell.angle_alpha   90.00
_cell.angle_beta   90.00
_cell.angle_gamma   90.00
#
_symmetry.space_group_name_H-M   'P 1'
#
loop_
_entity.id
_entity.type
_entity.pdbx_description
1 polymer ?
#
loop_
_entity_poly.entity_id
_entity_poly.type
_entity_poly.pdbx_seq_one_letter_code
_entity_poly.pdbx_strand_id
1 'polypeptide(L)'
;KVKNFYSVSVSGYHIAEAGANPITQLALTLSNGFTYVEYYLARGMDIDEIAPNLSFFFSNGMDPEYTVIGRVARRIWAVAMKEKYWAKATSQRLKYHIQTSGRSLHSQEIQFNDARTTLQALCAIYDNCNSLHTNAYDEAITTPSSESVRRALAIQLIINREWGLSKNENPYQGSFIVEELTDLVEEAVLVEFDRLTERGGVLGAMETGYQRSKIQEESMYYERLKHSGELPIIGVNTFRNPDADFDALNATLELARSTDEEKNEQINRLSAFHERHKAESPAALEHLKEVALQGGNIFAELLETVKCCSLGQISNALYEVGGQYRRNM
;
A
#
# COMPACT_ATOMS: atom_id res chain seq x y z
N LYS A 1 -5.76 -5.21 -26.67
CA LYS A 1 -6.22 -5.28 -25.27
C LYS A 1 -5.05 -5.72 -24.39
N VAL A 2 -4.65 -4.92 -23.40
CA VAL A 2 -3.64 -5.30 -22.40
C VAL A 2 -4.34 -6.21 -21.39
N LYS A 3 -3.82 -7.42 -21.14
CA LYS A 3 -4.50 -8.45 -20.33
C LYS A 3 -3.77 -8.85 -19.04
N ASN A 4 -2.47 -8.53 -18.95
CA ASN A 4 -1.60 -9.02 -17.89
C ASN A 4 -0.93 -7.85 -17.12
N PHE A 5 -1.63 -6.71 -17.04
CA PHE A 5 -1.17 -5.53 -16.31
C PHE A 5 -2.31 -5.04 -15.42
N TYR A 6 -2.08 -4.98 -14.10
CA TYR A 6 -3.03 -4.38 -13.17
C TYR A 6 -2.93 -2.86 -13.30
N SER A 7 -4.01 -2.21 -13.74
CA SER A 7 -4.01 -0.76 -13.97
C SER A 7 -4.04 0.04 -12.66
N VAL A 8 -4.55 -0.56 -11.59
CA VAL A 8 -4.65 0.06 -10.27
C VAL A 8 -4.35 -0.98 -9.19
N SER A 9 -3.49 -0.61 -8.25
CA SER A 9 -3.31 -1.33 -6.98
C SER A 9 -3.99 -0.54 -5.86
N VAL A 10 -5.18 -0.97 -5.45
CA VAL A 10 -5.98 -0.33 -4.40
C VAL A 10 -5.32 -0.61 -3.06
N SER A 11 -4.70 0.42 -2.47
CA SER A 11 -3.76 0.24 -1.38
C SER A 11 -4.28 0.77 -0.04
N GLY A 12 -4.21 -0.10 0.96
CA GLY A 12 -4.35 0.20 2.39
C GLY A 12 -3.04 0.35 3.13
N TYR A 13 -1.92 -0.14 2.56
CA TYR A 13 -0.61 -0.07 3.21
C TYR A 13 -0.31 1.32 3.76
N HIS A 14 -0.39 2.34 2.90
CA HIS A 14 -0.12 3.73 3.26
C HIS A 14 -1.11 4.30 4.30
N ILE A 15 -2.35 3.81 4.32
CA ILE A 15 -3.38 4.21 5.29
C ILE A 15 -3.00 3.69 6.69
N ALA A 16 -2.55 2.44 6.78
CA ALA A 16 -2.09 1.83 8.02
C ALA A 16 -0.79 2.46 8.53
N GLU A 17 0.19 2.64 7.65
CA GLU A 17 1.47 3.26 8.00
C GLU A 17 1.31 4.71 8.48
N ALA A 18 0.25 5.41 8.05
CA ALA A 18 -0.07 6.76 8.51
C ALA A 18 -0.70 6.82 9.91
N GLY A 19 -1.24 5.71 10.43
CA GLY A 19 -2.05 5.82 11.64
C GLY A 19 -3.06 4.71 11.89
N ALA A 20 -3.65 4.20 10.81
CA ALA A 20 -4.89 3.46 10.89
C ALA A 20 -4.73 2.09 11.52
N ASN A 21 -5.69 1.70 12.34
CA ASN A 21 -5.82 0.32 12.82
C ASN A 21 -6.23 -0.62 11.65
N PRO A 22 -6.11 -1.95 11.80
CA PRO A 22 -6.42 -2.90 10.72
C PRO A 22 -7.86 -2.82 10.18
N ILE A 23 -8.86 -2.51 11.03
CA ILE A 23 -10.26 -2.35 10.59
C ILE A 23 -10.39 -1.15 9.66
N THR A 24 -9.88 0.00 10.08
CA THR A 24 -9.91 1.25 9.30
C THR A 24 -9.12 1.09 8.01
N GLN A 25 -7.94 0.47 8.05
CA GLN A 25 -7.20 0.13 6.84
C GLN A 25 -8.07 -0.66 5.86
N LEU A 26 -8.64 -1.78 6.30
CA LEU A 26 -9.38 -2.69 5.44
C LEU A 26 -10.64 -2.02 4.86
N ALA A 27 -11.42 -1.33 5.70
CA ALA A 27 -12.63 -0.66 5.28
C ALA A 27 -12.36 0.49 4.29
N LEU A 28 -11.38 1.35 4.56
CA LEU A 28 -11.05 2.44 3.64
C LEU A 28 -10.51 1.90 2.30
N THR A 29 -9.75 0.81 2.33
CA THR A 29 -9.21 0.20 1.11
C THR A 29 -10.29 -0.42 0.24
N LEU A 30 -11.17 -1.23 0.82
CA LEU A 30 -12.24 -1.88 0.06
C LEU A 30 -13.26 -0.86 -0.47
N SER A 31 -13.61 0.15 0.34
CA SER A 31 -14.51 1.22 -0.12
C SER A 31 -13.91 2.04 -1.26
N ASN A 32 -12.59 2.33 -1.23
CA ASN A 32 -11.88 2.91 -2.38
C ASN A 32 -11.96 1.99 -3.61
N GLY A 33 -11.76 0.68 -3.43
CA GLY A 33 -11.89 -0.32 -4.49
C GLY A 33 -13.27 -0.34 -5.13
N PHE A 34 -14.32 -0.36 -4.33
CA PHE A 34 -15.70 -0.27 -4.83
C PHE A 34 -15.99 1.08 -5.48
N THR A 35 -15.40 2.17 -5.02
CA THR A 35 -15.53 3.49 -5.67
C THR A 35 -14.93 3.49 -7.07
N TYR A 36 -13.77 2.85 -7.28
CA TYR A 36 -13.22 2.66 -8.63
C TYR A 36 -14.14 1.81 -9.50
N VAL A 37 -14.72 0.73 -8.96
CA VAL A 37 -15.69 -0.10 -9.67
C VAL A 37 -16.88 0.73 -10.15
N GLU A 38 -17.54 1.47 -9.24
CA GLU A 38 -18.67 2.33 -9.58
C GLU A 38 -18.28 3.42 -10.60
N TYR A 39 -17.08 3.99 -10.48
CA TYR A 39 -16.58 4.98 -11.43
C TYR A 39 -16.42 4.39 -12.84
N TYR A 40 -15.84 3.19 -12.99
CA TYR A 40 -15.70 2.55 -14.30
C TYR A 40 -17.03 2.08 -14.87
N LEU A 41 -17.96 1.60 -14.03
CA LEU A 41 -19.33 1.25 -14.45
C LEU A 41 -20.08 2.48 -14.96
N ALA A 42 -19.97 3.63 -14.28
CA ALA A 42 -20.56 4.89 -14.73
C ALA A 42 -20.00 5.37 -16.07
N ARG A 43 -18.79 4.91 -16.45
CA ARG A 43 -18.17 5.15 -17.76
C ARG A 43 -18.59 4.12 -18.82
N GLY A 44 -19.48 3.18 -18.49
CA GLY A 44 -20.03 2.19 -19.41
C GLY A 44 -19.13 0.96 -19.64
N MET A 45 -18.15 0.72 -18.77
CA MET A 45 -17.26 -0.44 -18.87
C MET A 45 -17.90 -1.68 -18.23
N ASP A 46 -17.61 -2.87 -18.77
CA ASP A 46 -18.08 -4.14 -18.23
C ASP A 46 -17.30 -4.51 -16.94
N ILE A 47 -18.02 -4.89 -15.87
CA ILE A 47 -17.43 -5.34 -14.61
C ILE A 47 -16.38 -6.44 -14.79
N ASP A 48 -16.61 -7.36 -15.74
CA ASP A 48 -15.69 -8.47 -16.02
C ASP A 48 -14.45 -8.05 -16.82
N GLU A 49 -14.43 -6.84 -17.38
CA GLU A 49 -13.22 -6.24 -17.97
C GLU A 49 -12.44 -5.39 -16.95
N ILE A 50 -13.11 -4.92 -15.88
CA ILE A 50 -12.53 -4.07 -14.83
C ILE A 50 -11.92 -4.92 -13.72
N ALA A 51 -12.74 -5.72 -13.04
CA ALA A 51 -12.40 -6.34 -11.77
C ALA A 51 -11.15 -7.25 -11.84
N PRO A 52 -10.92 -8.05 -12.90
CA PRO A 52 -9.69 -8.84 -13.02
C PRO A 52 -8.39 -8.01 -13.11
N ASN A 53 -8.49 -6.71 -13.44
CA ASN A 53 -7.35 -5.78 -13.57
C ASN A 53 -7.14 -4.92 -12.31
N LEU A 54 -7.93 -5.14 -11.25
CA LEU A 54 -7.69 -4.56 -9.93
C LEU A 54 -6.83 -5.51 -9.09
N SER A 55 -5.76 -4.97 -8.50
CA SER A 55 -5.02 -5.62 -7.42
C SER A 55 -5.21 -4.85 -6.12
N PHE A 56 -4.98 -5.50 -5.00
CA PHE A 56 -5.04 -4.88 -3.68
C PHE A 56 -3.68 -4.93 -2.98
N PHE A 57 -3.46 -4.01 -2.04
CA PHE A 57 -2.21 -3.95 -1.30
C PHE A 57 -2.43 -3.55 0.17
N PHE A 58 -2.15 -4.47 1.09
CA PHE A 58 -2.33 -4.28 2.53
C PHE A 58 -1.01 -4.28 3.31
N SER A 59 -1.00 -3.61 4.47
CA SER A 59 0.00 -3.75 5.52
C SER A 59 -0.39 -4.88 6.49
N ASN A 60 0.59 -5.62 7.01
CA ASN A 60 0.43 -6.55 8.12
C ASN A 60 1.23 -6.08 9.34
N GLY A 61 0.54 -5.74 10.42
CA GLY A 61 1.13 -5.34 11.71
C GLY A 61 1.00 -6.42 12.78
N MET A 62 1.01 -6.00 14.05
CA MET A 62 1.04 -6.89 15.22
C MET A 62 -0.34 -7.15 15.85
N ASP A 63 -1.35 -6.35 15.51
CA ASP A 63 -2.73 -6.47 15.96
C ASP A 63 -3.38 -7.79 15.49
N PRO A 64 -4.31 -8.38 16.27
CA PRO A 64 -4.87 -9.69 15.97
C PRO A 64 -5.58 -9.75 14.62
N GLU A 65 -6.26 -8.68 14.20
CA GLU A 65 -7.06 -8.62 12.97
C GLU A 65 -6.22 -8.82 11.70
N TYR A 66 -4.90 -8.56 11.75
CA TYR A 66 -3.98 -8.87 10.65
C TYR A 66 -3.89 -10.37 10.33
N THR A 67 -4.33 -11.23 11.25
CA THR A 67 -4.47 -12.68 11.02
C THR A 67 -5.52 -13.00 9.95
N VAL A 68 -6.55 -12.15 9.82
CA VAL A 68 -7.74 -12.42 8.99
C VAL A 68 -8.00 -11.37 7.91
N ILE A 69 -7.16 -10.33 7.81
CA ILE A 69 -7.37 -9.19 6.90
C ILE A 69 -7.59 -9.63 5.43
N GLY A 70 -6.83 -10.61 4.96
CA GLY A 70 -6.90 -11.10 3.59
C GLY A 70 -8.14 -11.96 3.32
N ARG A 71 -8.48 -12.89 4.21
CA ARG A 71 -9.71 -13.70 4.08
C ARG A 71 -10.98 -12.85 4.18
N VAL A 72 -11.03 -11.86 5.06
CA VAL A 72 -12.17 -10.93 5.13
C VAL A 72 -12.26 -10.11 3.85
N ALA A 73 -11.16 -9.55 3.36
CA ALA A 73 -11.13 -8.83 2.09
C ALA A 73 -11.67 -9.69 0.93
N ARG A 74 -11.21 -10.95 0.82
CA ARG A 74 -11.67 -11.89 -0.21
C ARG A 74 -13.16 -12.20 -0.08
N ARG A 75 -13.68 -12.42 1.14
CA ARG A 75 -15.08 -12.77 1.39
C ARG A 75 -16.01 -11.63 1.01
N ILE A 76 -15.76 -10.43 1.54
CA ILE A 76 -16.53 -9.21 1.21
C ILE A 76 -16.54 -8.96 -0.30
N TRP A 77 -15.37 -8.99 -0.94
CA TRP A 77 -15.26 -8.73 -2.37
C TRP A 77 -16.00 -9.78 -3.21
N ALA A 78 -15.80 -11.07 -2.93
CA ALA A 78 -16.42 -12.13 -3.70
C ALA A 78 -17.95 -12.08 -3.62
N VAL A 79 -18.50 -11.86 -2.42
CA VAL A 79 -19.95 -11.73 -2.21
C VAL A 79 -20.49 -10.49 -2.92
N ALA A 80 -19.86 -9.33 -2.77
CA ALA A 80 -20.30 -8.11 -3.45
C ALA A 80 -20.26 -8.25 -4.98
N MET A 81 -19.17 -8.79 -5.53
CA MET A 81 -19.03 -9.03 -6.97
C MET A 81 -20.10 -9.99 -7.51
N LYS A 82 -20.47 -11.01 -6.74
CA LYS A 82 -21.48 -11.99 -7.13
C LYS A 82 -22.91 -11.46 -7.00
N GLU A 83 -23.26 -10.94 -5.82
CA GLU A 83 -24.65 -10.67 -5.46
C GLU A 83 -25.09 -9.25 -5.87
N LYS A 84 -24.19 -8.26 -5.82
CA LYS A 84 -24.49 -6.87 -6.19
C LYS A 84 -24.16 -6.57 -7.64
N TYR A 85 -23.02 -7.05 -8.14
CA TYR A 85 -22.54 -6.72 -9.49
C TYR A 85 -22.78 -7.83 -10.52
N TRP A 86 -23.30 -8.99 -10.11
CA TRP A 86 -23.55 -10.16 -10.97
C TRP A 86 -22.35 -10.58 -11.85
N ALA A 87 -21.13 -10.36 -11.34
CA ALA A 87 -19.89 -10.60 -12.05
C ALA A 87 -19.53 -12.08 -12.08
N LYS A 88 -18.73 -12.50 -13.07
CA LYS A 88 -18.27 -13.89 -13.22
C LYS A 88 -17.31 -14.29 -12.09
N ALA A 89 -17.13 -15.59 -11.91
CA ALA A 89 -16.24 -16.17 -10.90
C ALA A 89 -14.78 -15.65 -10.97
N THR A 90 -14.32 -15.20 -12.14
CA THR A 90 -12.98 -14.60 -12.30
C THR A 90 -12.87 -13.24 -11.62
N SER A 91 -13.94 -12.44 -11.66
CA SER A 91 -14.04 -11.09 -11.11
C SER A 91 -14.25 -11.09 -9.59
N GLN A 92 -14.75 -12.21 -9.06
CA GLN A 92 -14.95 -12.45 -7.62
C GLN A 92 -13.64 -12.72 -6.86
N ARG A 93 -12.53 -13.00 -7.56
CA ARG A 93 -11.24 -13.36 -6.93
C ARG A 93 -10.40 -12.11 -6.64
N LEU A 94 -10.51 -11.59 -5.42
CA LEU A 94 -9.63 -10.53 -4.95
C LEU A 94 -8.19 -11.06 -4.80
N LYS A 95 -7.26 -10.46 -5.53
CA LYS A 95 -5.83 -10.75 -5.41
C LYS A 95 -5.13 -9.59 -4.71
N TYR A 96 -4.23 -9.91 -3.79
CA TYR A 96 -3.56 -8.88 -3.00
C TYR A 96 -2.09 -9.17 -2.73
N HIS A 97 -1.34 -8.09 -2.59
CA HIS A 97 -0.01 -8.05 -2.03
C HIS A 97 -0.11 -7.68 -0.53
N ILE A 98 0.74 -8.28 0.31
CA ILE A 98 0.97 -7.83 1.68
C ILE A 98 2.41 -7.33 1.79
N GLN A 99 2.61 -6.24 2.51
CA GLN A 99 3.90 -5.85 3.06
C GLN A 99 3.81 -5.84 4.58
N THR A 100 4.84 -6.34 5.26
CA THR A 100 4.97 -6.21 6.72
C THR A 100 4.98 -4.73 7.14
N SER A 101 4.54 -4.39 8.34
CA SER A 101 4.38 -2.98 8.72
C SER A 101 5.72 -2.30 9.03
N GLY A 102 6.05 -1.24 8.30
CA GLY A 102 7.23 -0.40 8.57
C GLY A 102 7.13 0.32 9.92
N ARG A 103 5.93 0.76 10.30
CA ARG A 103 5.63 1.45 11.57
C ARG A 103 5.87 0.57 12.80
N SER A 104 5.75 -0.74 12.64
CA SER A 104 6.04 -1.71 13.71
C SER A 104 7.55 -1.89 13.97
N LEU A 105 8.40 -1.40 13.07
CA LEU A 105 9.84 -1.52 13.17
C LEU A 105 10.42 -0.26 13.83
N HIS A 106 11.45 -0.44 14.65
CA HIS A 106 11.97 0.62 15.52
C HIS A 106 13.46 0.81 15.31
N SER A 107 13.92 2.04 15.51
CA SER A 107 15.35 2.39 15.42
C SER A 107 16.13 1.94 16.66
N GLN A 108 15.45 1.67 17.77
CA GLN A 108 16.04 1.03 18.94
C GLN A 108 16.00 -0.50 18.77
N GLU A 109 17.10 -1.16 19.15
CA GLU A 109 17.21 -2.62 19.11
C GLU A 109 16.75 -3.19 17.76
N ILE A 110 17.32 -2.65 16.68
CA ILE A 110 16.90 -2.95 15.29
C ILE A 110 16.89 -4.45 14.97
N GLN A 111 17.69 -5.27 15.65
CA GLN A 111 17.69 -6.72 15.49
C GLN A 111 16.36 -7.37 15.90
N PHE A 112 15.59 -6.75 16.81
CA PHE A 112 14.26 -7.24 17.20
C PHE A 112 13.24 -7.10 16.07
N ASN A 113 13.51 -6.27 15.06
CA ASN A 113 12.63 -6.09 13.92
C ASN A 113 12.48 -7.37 13.09
N ASP A 114 13.51 -8.20 12.97
CA ASP A 114 13.40 -9.49 12.27
C ASP A 114 12.36 -10.42 12.92
N ALA A 115 12.23 -10.40 14.25
CA ALA A 115 11.23 -11.19 14.95
C ALA A 115 9.81 -10.69 14.65
N ARG A 116 9.61 -9.36 14.63
CA ARG A 116 8.32 -8.73 14.26
C ARG A 116 7.95 -9.08 12.81
N THR A 117 8.86 -8.84 11.88
CA THR A 117 8.69 -9.15 10.46
C THR A 117 8.40 -10.63 10.23
N THR A 118 9.04 -11.54 10.97
CA THR A 118 8.80 -12.99 10.88
C THR A 118 7.36 -13.35 11.25
N LEU A 119 6.83 -12.81 12.34
CA LEU A 119 5.45 -13.07 12.77
C LEU A 119 4.42 -12.51 11.78
N GLN A 120 4.66 -11.30 11.27
CA GLN A 120 3.82 -10.65 10.27
C GLN A 120 3.79 -11.41 8.94
N ALA A 121 4.97 -11.88 8.49
CA ALA A 121 5.13 -12.72 7.31
C ALA A 121 4.42 -14.07 7.45
N LEU A 122 4.52 -14.70 8.63
CA LEU A 122 3.83 -15.95 8.91
C LEU A 122 2.31 -15.79 8.79
N CYS A 123 1.76 -14.71 9.36
CA CYS A 123 0.34 -14.41 9.25
C CYS A 123 -0.10 -14.22 7.79
N ALA A 124 0.69 -13.49 7.00
CA ALA A 124 0.41 -13.25 5.59
C ALA A 124 0.40 -14.55 4.76
N ILE A 125 1.37 -15.45 5.01
CA ILE A 125 1.50 -16.74 4.31
C ILE A 125 0.37 -17.68 4.72
N TYR A 126 0.05 -17.79 6.01
CA TYR A 126 -1.03 -18.65 6.49
C TYR A 126 -2.41 -18.21 6.02
N ASP A 127 -2.62 -16.92 5.80
CA ASP A 127 -3.84 -16.40 5.18
C ASP A 127 -3.78 -16.41 3.64
N ASN A 128 -2.80 -17.11 3.05
CA ASN A 128 -2.67 -17.38 1.62
C ASN A 128 -2.62 -16.11 0.76
N CYS A 129 -1.75 -15.17 1.10
CA CYS A 129 -1.49 -13.97 0.29
C CYS A 129 -0.95 -14.32 -1.10
N ASN A 130 -1.21 -13.47 -2.11
CA ASN A 130 -0.72 -13.74 -3.48
C ASN A 130 0.72 -13.25 -3.70
N SER A 131 1.18 -12.30 -2.90
CA SER A 131 2.51 -11.72 -2.97
C SER A 131 2.87 -11.12 -1.61
N LEU A 132 4.13 -11.23 -1.20
CA LEU A 132 4.61 -10.78 0.11
C LEU A 132 5.92 -9.98 -0.01
N HIS A 133 5.96 -8.82 0.64
CA HIS A 133 7.18 -8.08 0.94
C HIS A 133 7.47 -8.18 2.44
N THR A 134 8.69 -8.55 2.77
CA THR A 134 9.21 -8.58 4.13
C THR A 134 10.20 -7.45 4.30
N ASN A 135 9.93 -6.60 5.28
CA ASN A 135 10.73 -5.45 5.62
C ASN A 135 12.08 -5.84 6.20
N ALA A 136 13.04 -4.95 6.04
CA ALA A 136 14.40 -5.14 6.51
C ALA A 136 14.53 -4.72 7.98
N TYR A 137 15.46 -5.31 8.73
CA TYR A 137 15.59 -5.03 10.16
C TYR A 137 16.03 -3.58 10.44
N ASP A 138 16.69 -2.92 9.47
CA ASP A 138 17.19 -1.55 9.51
C ASP A 138 16.23 -0.52 8.87
N GLU A 139 15.00 -0.90 8.53
CA GLU A 139 14.02 -0.06 7.82
C GLU A 139 13.67 1.24 8.55
N ALA A 140 13.72 1.24 9.88
CA ALA A 140 13.49 2.44 10.68
C ALA A 140 14.59 3.51 10.52
N ILE A 141 15.73 3.17 9.88
CA ILE A 141 16.91 4.03 9.77
C ILE A 141 17.24 4.34 8.30
N THR A 142 17.28 3.32 7.43
CA THR A 142 17.78 3.51 6.06
C THR A 142 17.14 2.55 5.06
N THR A 143 17.43 2.77 3.77
CA THR A 143 17.04 1.83 2.71
C THR A 143 17.90 0.56 2.86
N PRO A 144 17.33 -0.64 2.69
CA PRO A 144 18.01 -1.88 3.04
C PRO A 144 19.35 -2.08 2.32
N SER A 145 20.40 -2.41 3.09
CA SER A 145 21.69 -2.86 2.53
C SER A 145 21.57 -4.24 1.87
N SER A 146 22.60 -4.67 1.13
CA SER A 146 22.65 -6.02 0.55
C SER A 146 22.55 -7.13 1.61
N GLU A 147 23.11 -6.89 2.81
CA GLU A 147 23.01 -7.85 3.93
C GLU A 147 21.59 -7.86 4.49
N SER A 148 21.01 -6.67 4.72
CA SER A 148 19.69 -6.52 5.31
C SER A 148 18.57 -7.09 4.44
N VAL A 149 18.65 -6.88 3.11
CA VAL A 149 17.75 -7.52 2.14
C VAL A 149 17.84 -9.05 2.19
N ARG A 150 19.04 -9.62 2.37
CA ARG A 150 19.19 -11.08 2.46
C ARG A 150 18.51 -11.64 3.69
N ARG A 151 18.58 -10.96 4.84
CA ARG A 151 17.85 -11.35 6.06
C ARG A 151 16.34 -11.29 5.86
N ALA A 152 15.85 -10.17 5.32
CA ALA A 152 14.43 -10.01 5.01
C ALA A 152 13.92 -11.12 4.07
N LEU A 153 14.65 -11.42 2.99
CA LEU A 153 14.29 -12.51 2.07
C LEU A 153 14.36 -13.89 2.73
N ALA A 154 15.33 -14.12 3.61
CA ALA A 154 15.49 -15.39 4.31
C ALA A 154 14.28 -15.72 5.19
N ILE A 155 13.59 -14.72 5.76
CA ILE A 155 12.34 -14.93 6.50
C ILE A 155 11.32 -15.69 5.65
N GLN A 156 11.05 -15.21 4.42
CA GLN A 156 10.11 -15.87 3.52
C GLN A 156 10.59 -17.26 3.11
N LEU A 157 11.90 -17.42 2.87
CA LEU A 157 12.47 -18.72 2.49
C LEU A 157 12.33 -19.75 3.61
N ILE A 158 12.64 -19.39 4.85
CA ILE A 158 12.52 -20.27 6.02
C ILE A 158 11.05 -20.67 6.22
N ILE A 159 10.12 -19.71 6.20
CA ILE A 159 8.69 -20.01 6.38
C ILE A 159 8.19 -20.94 5.26
N ASN A 160 8.59 -20.71 4.01
CA ASN A 160 8.09 -21.49 2.88
C ASN A 160 8.79 -22.86 2.69
N ARG A 161 10.04 -23.01 3.15
CA ARG A 161 10.87 -24.20 2.84
C ARG A 161 11.20 -25.07 4.05
N GLU A 162 11.32 -24.46 5.23
CA GLU A 162 11.76 -25.17 6.45
C GLU A 162 10.61 -25.33 7.45
N TRP A 163 9.76 -24.32 7.61
CA TRP A 163 8.68 -24.33 8.58
C TRP A 163 7.60 -25.37 8.23
N GLY A 164 7.47 -26.40 9.08
CA GLY A 164 6.71 -27.60 8.75
C GLY A 164 5.22 -27.38 8.50
N LEU A 165 4.58 -26.44 9.21
CA LEU A 165 3.15 -26.20 9.09
C LEU A 165 2.77 -25.47 7.78
N SER A 166 3.71 -24.78 7.12
CA SER A 166 3.49 -24.18 5.78
C SER A 166 3.29 -25.20 4.66
N LYS A 167 3.51 -26.50 4.92
CA LYS A 167 3.13 -27.57 3.97
C LYS A 167 1.62 -27.72 3.85
N ASN A 168 0.86 -27.23 4.85
CA ASN A 168 -0.59 -27.09 4.79
C ASN A 168 -0.90 -25.68 4.26
N GLU A 169 -1.72 -25.58 3.21
CA GLU A 169 -2.07 -24.33 2.53
C GLU A 169 -3.33 -23.64 3.10
N ASN A 170 -4.00 -24.26 4.06
CA ASN A 170 -5.18 -23.75 4.75
C ASN A 170 -5.14 -23.97 6.29
N PRO A 171 -4.01 -23.72 6.98
CA PRO A 171 -3.83 -24.09 8.39
C PRO A 171 -4.76 -23.34 9.35
N TYR A 172 -5.34 -22.22 8.90
CA TYR A 172 -6.29 -21.42 9.67
C TYR A 172 -7.74 -21.92 9.62
N GLN A 173 -8.13 -22.74 8.63
CA GLN A 173 -9.52 -23.17 8.50
C GLN A 173 -9.94 -24.10 9.65
N GLY A 174 -11.07 -23.79 10.27
CA GLY A 174 -11.60 -24.53 11.42
C GLY A 174 -11.03 -24.10 12.78
N SER A 175 -10.11 -23.13 12.82
CA SER A 175 -9.66 -22.54 14.08
C SER A 175 -10.75 -21.64 14.67
N PHE A 176 -11.22 -21.94 15.88
CA PHE A 176 -12.31 -21.18 16.51
C PHE A 176 -12.02 -19.67 16.60
N ILE A 177 -10.80 -19.29 17.01
CA ILE A 177 -10.42 -17.88 17.12
C ILE A 177 -10.31 -17.20 15.75
N VAL A 178 -9.87 -17.90 14.71
CA VAL A 178 -9.76 -17.31 13.36
C VAL A 178 -11.14 -17.10 12.79
N GLU A 179 -12.04 -18.10 12.86
CA GLU A 179 -13.39 -17.98 12.33
C GLU A 179 -14.16 -16.86 13.05
N GLU A 180 -14.11 -16.80 14.39
CA GLU A 180 -14.75 -15.73 15.16
C GLU A 180 -14.17 -14.35 14.84
N LEU A 181 -12.84 -14.23 14.78
CA LEU A 181 -12.19 -12.98 14.42
C LEU A 181 -12.52 -12.55 12.99
N THR A 182 -12.68 -13.50 12.06
CA THR A 182 -13.10 -13.22 10.68
C THR A 182 -14.48 -12.57 10.65
N ASP A 183 -15.42 -13.12 11.41
CA ASP A 183 -16.80 -12.59 11.46
C ASP A 183 -16.84 -11.21 12.14
N LEU A 184 -16.09 -11.04 13.24
CA LEU A 184 -15.99 -9.75 13.93
C LEU A 184 -15.38 -8.64 13.05
N VAL A 185 -14.29 -8.95 12.34
CA VAL A 185 -13.62 -8.01 11.44
C VAL A 185 -14.49 -7.69 10.23
N GLU A 186 -15.17 -8.68 9.65
CA GLU A 186 -16.10 -8.45 8.54
C GLU A 186 -17.23 -7.51 8.93
N GLU A 187 -17.90 -7.77 10.05
CA GLU A 187 -18.98 -6.91 10.54
C GLU A 187 -18.49 -5.48 10.82
N ALA A 188 -17.32 -5.34 11.48
CA ALA A 188 -16.75 -4.03 11.77
C ALA A 188 -16.43 -3.23 10.49
N VAL A 189 -15.99 -3.90 9.43
CA VAL A 189 -15.77 -3.27 8.11
C VAL A 189 -17.08 -2.83 7.48
N LEU A 190 -18.14 -3.64 7.55
CA LEU A 190 -19.46 -3.29 7.01
C LEU A 190 -20.08 -2.10 7.74
N VAL A 191 -19.96 -2.04 9.06
CA VAL A 191 -20.38 -0.86 9.86
C VAL A 191 -19.63 0.40 9.43
N GLU A 192 -18.35 0.28 9.07
CA GLU A 192 -17.58 1.41 8.56
C GLU A 192 -18.01 1.83 7.15
N PHE A 193 -18.46 0.89 6.31
CA PHE A 193 -19.08 1.23 5.02
C PHE A 193 -20.37 2.03 5.19
N ASP A 194 -21.21 1.70 6.17
CA ASP A 194 -22.43 2.46 6.44
C ASP A 194 -22.10 3.91 6.81
N ARG A 195 -21.11 4.12 7.69
CA ARG A 195 -20.63 5.46 8.05
C ARG A 195 -20.13 6.26 6.86
N LEU A 196 -19.43 5.62 5.92
CA LEU A 196 -19.00 6.27 4.67
C LEU A 196 -20.21 6.60 3.78
N THR A 197 -21.18 5.69 3.68
CA THR A 197 -22.38 5.86 2.86
C THR A 197 -23.23 7.03 3.35
N GLU A 198 -23.42 7.18 4.66
CA GLU A 198 -24.10 8.33 5.29
C GLU A 198 -23.45 9.68 4.97
N ARG A 199 -22.16 9.68 4.58
CA ARG A 199 -21.37 10.86 4.22
C ARG A 199 -21.28 11.08 2.70
N GLY A 200 -22.13 10.43 1.92
CA GLY A 200 -22.09 10.53 0.45
C GLY A 200 -21.02 9.65 -0.20
N GLY A 201 -20.69 8.52 0.44
CA GLY A 201 -19.66 7.59 -0.02
C GLY A 201 -18.25 8.14 0.18
N VAL A 202 -17.27 7.51 -0.48
CA VAL A 202 -15.85 7.85 -0.30
C VAL A 202 -15.56 9.31 -0.67
N LEU A 203 -16.11 9.80 -1.78
CA LEU A 203 -15.84 11.17 -2.25
C LEU A 203 -16.44 12.23 -1.31
N GLY A 204 -17.69 12.06 -0.85
CA GLY A 204 -18.29 12.98 0.12
C GLY A 204 -17.60 12.93 1.49
N ALA A 205 -17.17 11.74 1.92
CA ALA A 205 -16.35 11.60 3.12
C ALA A 205 -14.98 12.32 2.97
N MET A 206 -14.38 12.30 1.78
CA MET A 206 -13.14 13.03 1.49
C MET A 206 -13.33 14.56 1.53
N GLU A 207 -14.47 15.07 1.07
CA GLU A 207 -14.79 16.51 1.13
C GLU A 207 -14.86 17.03 2.57
N THR A 208 -15.35 16.20 3.49
CA THR A 208 -15.42 16.53 4.93
C THR A 208 -14.16 16.15 5.71
N GLY A 209 -13.17 15.53 5.07
CA GLY A 209 -11.92 15.10 5.70
C GLY A 209 -12.06 13.86 6.61
N TYR A 210 -13.18 13.15 6.59
CA TYR A 210 -13.50 12.07 7.53
C TYR A 210 -12.40 11.00 7.64
N GLN A 211 -11.95 10.45 6.50
CA GLN A 211 -10.93 9.40 6.50
C GLN A 211 -9.64 9.92 7.12
N ARG A 212 -9.23 11.15 6.77
CA ARG A 212 -7.98 11.75 7.27
C ARG A 212 -8.04 11.99 8.77
N SER A 213 -9.13 12.58 9.26
CA SER A 213 -9.33 12.82 10.70
C SER A 213 -9.29 11.52 11.48
N LYS A 214 -10.01 10.49 11.01
CA LYS A 214 -10.02 9.17 11.64
C LYS A 214 -8.64 8.52 11.72
N ILE A 215 -7.87 8.55 10.62
CA ILE A 215 -6.49 8.03 10.60
C ILE A 215 -5.62 8.79 11.61
N GLN A 216 -5.76 10.11 11.68
CA GLN A 216 -5.00 10.94 12.63
C GLN A 216 -5.37 10.65 14.08
N GLU A 217 -6.66 10.49 14.39
CA GLU A 217 -7.14 10.14 15.72
C GLU A 217 -6.60 8.79 16.19
N GLU A 218 -6.64 7.77 15.32
CA GLU A 218 -6.09 6.44 15.60
C GLU A 218 -4.56 6.49 15.76
N SER A 219 -3.88 7.29 14.94
CA SER A 219 -2.44 7.51 15.05
C SER A 219 -2.05 8.11 16.41
N MET A 220 -2.75 9.17 16.82
CA MET A 220 -2.53 9.85 18.10
C MET A 220 -2.87 8.94 19.28
N TYR A 221 -3.90 8.11 19.16
CA TYR A 221 -4.24 7.10 20.16
C TYR A 221 -3.09 6.11 20.35
N TYR A 222 -2.58 5.53 19.27
CA TYR A 222 -1.43 4.61 19.30
C TYR A 222 -0.18 5.27 19.92
N GLU A 223 0.21 6.47 19.47
CA GLU A 223 1.42 7.13 20.01
C GLU A 223 1.26 7.46 21.49
N ARG A 224 0.05 7.84 21.95
CA ARG A 224 -0.23 8.04 23.38
C ARG A 224 -0.03 6.76 24.19
N LEU A 225 -0.54 5.62 23.72
CA LEU A 225 -0.36 4.34 24.40
C LEU A 225 1.11 3.90 24.43
N LYS A 226 1.82 4.09 23.30
CA LYS A 226 3.25 3.80 23.19
C LYS A 226 4.08 4.66 24.15
N HIS A 227 3.82 5.97 24.23
CA HIS A 227 4.57 6.87 25.10
C HIS A 227 4.24 6.70 26.58
N SER A 228 2.97 6.41 26.93
CA SER A 228 2.57 6.12 28.31
C SER A 228 3.07 4.77 28.81
N GLY A 229 3.37 3.82 27.90
CA GLY A 229 3.77 2.46 28.22
C GLY A 229 2.60 1.49 28.38
N GLU A 230 1.35 1.95 28.22
CA GLU A 230 0.15 1.10 28.22
C GLU A 230 0.17 0.08 27.08
N LEU A 231 0.74 0.45 25.93
CA LEU A 231 1.07 -0.48 24.85
C LEU A 231 2.55 -0.86 24.95
N PRO A 232 2.89 -2.10 25.36
CA PRO A 232 4.28 -2.51 25.53
C PRO A 232 4.98 -2.69 24.19
N ILE A 233 6.10 -1.98 24.01
CA ILE A 233 6.97 -2.09 22.84
C ILE A 233 8.38 -2.46 23.32
N ILE A 234 8.74 -3.73 23.10
CA ILE A 234 10.01 -4.33 23.53
C ILE A 234 11.20 -3.62 22.87
N GLY A 235 12.15 -3.17 23.68
CA GLY A 235 13.33 -2.40 23.24
C GLY A 235 13.07 -0.89 23.13
N VAL A 236 11.82 -0.43 23.30
CA VAL A 236 11.46 0.99 23.18
C VAL A 236 11.01 1.57 24.52
N ASN A 237 9.83 1.17 25.01
CA ASN A 237 9.28 1.67 26.29
C ASN A 237 9.41 0.66 27.44
N THR A 238 9.70 -0.60 27.14
CA THR A 238 9.97 -1.67 28.10
C THR A 238 11.08 -2.59 27.57
N PHE A 239 11.76 -3.32 28.46
CA PHE A 239 12.92 -4.16 28.12
C PHE A 239 14.00 -3.39 27.35
N ARG A 240 14.37 -2.21 27.87
CA ARG A 240 15.41 -1.37 27.27
C ARG A 240 16.79 -1.91 27.63
N ASN A 241 17.72 -1.84 26.69
CA ASN A 241 19.10 -2.23 26.91
C ASN A 241 19.83 -1.18 27.77
N PRO A 242 20.36 -1.55 28.95
CA PRO A 242 21.03 -0.63 29.86
C PRO A 242 22.38 -0.14 29.31
N ASP A 243 22.99 -0.89 28.39
CA ASP A 243 24.31 -0.63 27.82
C ASP A 243 24.22 -0.04 26.40
N ALA A 244 23.03 0.40 25.97
CA ALA A 244 22.81 0.92 24.62
C ALA A 244 23.57 2.23 24.38
N ASP A 245 24.61 2.16 23.53
CA ASP A 245 25.26 3.33 22.94
C ASP A 245 24.68 3.56 21.53
N PHE A 246 23.64 4.39 21.48
CA PHE A 246 22.95 4.73 20.22
C PHE A 246 23.84 5.51 19.25
N ASP A 247 24.81 6.28 19.75
CA ASP A 247 25.71 7.05 18.91
C ASP A 247 26.72 6.13 18.22
N ALA A 248 27.27 5.15 18.94
CA ALA A 248 28.13 4.12 18.35
C ALA A 248 27.38 3.23 17.35
N LEU A 249 26.12 2.87 17.64
CA LEU A 249 25.30 2.06 16.76
C LEU A 249 24.98 2.81 15.45
N ASN A 250 24.58 4.08 15.54
CA ASN A 250 24.29 4.92 14.37
C ASN A 250 25.54 5.20 13.52
N ALA A 251 26.73 5.29 14.14
CA ALA A 251 27.98 5.56 13.43
C ALA A 251 28.48 4.39 12.57
N THR A 252 28.03 3.16 12.87
CA THR A 252 28.48 1.95 12.16
C THR A 252 27.50 1.46 11.10
N LEU A 253 26.27 1.98 11.10
CA LEU A 253 25.25 1.56 10.15
C LEU A 253 25.50 2.17 8.77
N GLU A 254 25.65 1.33 7.76
CA GLU A 254 25.82 1.78 6.38
C GLU A 254 24.51 2.42 5.88
N LEU A 255 24.57 3.71 5.54
CA LEU A 255 23.42 4.44 5.04
C LEU A 255 23.40 4.40 3.52
N ALA A 256 22.35 3.83 2.94
CA ALA A 256 22.11 3.92 1.51
C ALA A 256 21.74 5.37 1.13
N ARG A 257 22.65 6.07 0.44
CA ARG A 257 22.45 7.42 -0.08
C ARG A 257 22.98 7.52 -1.50
N SER A 258 22.32 8.33 -2.33
CA SER A 258 22.79 8.61 -3.69
C SER A 258 24.08 9.43 -3.67
N THR A 259 25.03 9.11 -4.55
CA THR A 259 26.29 9.86 -4.71
C THR A 259 26.10 11.14 -5.51
N ASP A 260 27.07 12.06 -5.47
CA ASP A 260 27.01 13.27 -6.30
C ASP A 260 27.25 12.95 -7.78
N GLU A 261 28.02 11.90 -8.07
CA GLU A 261 28.19 11.37 -9.43
C GLU A 261 26.86 10.89 -10.01
N GLU A 262 26.05 10.14 -9.26
CA GLU A 262 24.73 9.66 -9.71
C GLU A 262 23.77 10.83 -9.98
N LYS A 263 23.77 11.86 -9.12
CA LYS A 263 22.96 13.07 -9.32
C LYS A 263 23.40 13.80 -10.59
N ASN A 264 24.70 14.00 -10.77
CA ASN A 264 25.26 14.66 -11.94
C ASN A 264 24.99 13.86 -13.22
N GLU A 265 25.08 12.53 -13.17
CA GLU A 265 24.72 11.67 -14.28
C GLU A 265 23.25 11.87 -14.68
N GLN A 266 22.33 11.85 -13.72
CA GLN A 266 20.91 12.07 -13.99
C GLN A 266 20.62 13.46 -14.59
N ILE A 267 21.29 14.51 -14.11
CA ILE A 267 21.18 15.87 -14.67
C ILE A 267 21.70 15.93 -16.11
N ASN A 268 22.84 15.30 -16.37
CA ASN A 268 23.45 15.24 -17.71
C ASN A 268 22.56 14.46 -18.68
N ARG A 269 22.02 13.30 -18.27
CA ARG A 269 21.08 12.49 -19.05
C ARG A 269 19.81 13.27 -19.38
N LEU A 270 19.25 13.98 -18.41
CA LEU A 270 18.07 14.83 -18.61
C LEU A 270 18.36 15.95 -19.61
N SER A 271 19.47 16.66 -19.44
CA SER A 271 19.87 17.75 -20.33
C SER A 271 20.10 17.27 -21.77
N ALA A 272 20.76 16.12 -21.93
CA ALA A 272 20.97 15.51 -23.24
C ALA A 272 19.65 15.04 -23.88
N PHE A 273 18.72 14.51 -23.10
CA PHE A 273 17.38 14.14 -23.58
C PHE A 273 16.59 15.38 -24.04
N HIS A 274 16.64 16.48 -23.29
CA HIS A 274 16.02 17.75 -23.68
C HIS A 274 16.61 18.32 -24.96
N GLU A 275 17.94 18.33 -25.11
CA GLU A 275 18.56 18.85 -26.33
C GLU A 275 18.25 17.95 -27.54
N ARG A 276 18.23 16.62 -27.36
CA ARG A 276 17.88 15.67 -28.44
C ARG A 276 16.48 15.90 -28.99
N HIS A 277 15.50 16.18 -28.12
CA HIS A 277 14.08 16.28 -28.50
C HIS A 277 13.56 17.72 -28.58
N LYS A 278 14.44 18.71 -28.51
CA LYS A 278 14.12 20.15 -28.45
C LYS A 278 13.17 20.64 -29.53
N ALA A 279 13.25 20.09 -30.74
CA ALA A 279 12.38 20.45 -31.86
C ALA A 279 10.97 19.83 -31.77
N GLU A 280 10.84 18.67 -31.12
CA GLU A 280 9.61 17.88 -31.07
C GLU A 280 8.80 18.15 -29.80
N SER A 281 9.47 18.37 -28.65
CA SER A 281 8.81 18.49 -27.34
C SER A 281 7.72 19.56 -27.28
N PRO A 282 7.92 20.80 -27.79
CA PRO A 282 6.90 21.85 -27.65
C PRO A 282 5.57 21.49 -28.31
N ALA A 283 5.61 20.89 -29.51
CA ALA A 283 4.40 20.49 -30.23
C ALA A 283 3.68 19.32 -29.53
N ALA A 284 4.44 18.34 -29.02
CA ALA A 284 3.87 17.21 -28.28
C ALA A 284 3.19 17.65 -26.97
N LEU A 285 3.80 18.59 -26.23
CA LEU A 285 3.20 19.13 -25.01
C LEU A 285 1.93 19.94 -25.29
N GLU A 286 1.89 20.71 -26.38
CA GLU A 286 0.69 21.44 -26.77
C GLU A 286 -0.43 20.47 -27.15
N HIS A 287 -0.11 19.43 -27.92
CA HIS A 287 -1.09 18.41 -28.28
C HIS A 287 -1.64 17.67 -27.05
N LEU A 288 -0.79 17.33 -26.08
CA LEU A 288 -1.22 16.74 -24.81
C LEU A 288 -2.22 17.64 -24.07
N LYS A 289 -1.98 18.96 -24.03
CA LYS A 289 -2.90 19.94 -23.43
C LYS A 289 -4.23 20.02 -24.18
N GLU A 290 -4.20 20.04 -25.51
CA GLU A 290 -5.40 20.03 -26.34
C GLU A 290 -6.25 18.78 -26.09
N VAL A 291 -5.63 17.59 -26.07
CA VAL A 291 -6.31 16.33 -25.77
C VAL A 291 -6.97 16.36 -24.39
N ALA A 292 -6.28 16.89 -23.37
CA ALA A 292 -6.83 17.03 -22.03
C ALA A 292 -8.04 17.97 -21.99
N LEU A 293 -7.97 19.14 -22.64
CA LEU A 293 -9.05 20.13 -22.69
C LEU A 293 -10.27 19.67 -23.48
N GLN A 294 -10.06 18.85 -24.52
CA GLN A 294 -11.13 18.30 -25.36
C GLN A 294 -11.80 17.06 -24.73
N GLY A 295 -11.34 16.61 -23.55
CA GLY A 295 -11.85 15.40 -22.91
C GLY A 295 -11.44 14.10 -23.61
N GLY A 296 -10.33 14.12 -24.36
CA GLY A 296 -9.76 12.95 -25.02
C GLY A 296 -9.06 11.99 -24.06
N ASN A 297 -8.53 10.88 -24.59
CA ASN A 297 -7.80 9.90 -23.80
C ASN A 297 -6.35 10.36 -23.57
N ILE A 298 -6.12 11.00 -22.42
CA ILE A 298 -4.80 11.51 -22.01
C ILE A 298 -3.73 10.41 -21.98
N PHE A 299 -4.07 9.20 -21.53
CA PHE A 299 -3.09 8.11 -21.44
C PHE A 299 -2.61 7.65 -22.82
N ALA A 300 -3.49 7.65 -23.82
CA ALA A 300 -3.09 7.32 -25.19
C ALA A 300 -2.07 8.33 -25.73
N GLU A 301 -2.28 9.62 -25.48
CA GLU A 301 -1.33 10.66 -25.89
C GLU A 301 -0.03 10.59 -25.09
N LEU A 302 -0.09 10.29 -23.79
CA LEU A 302 1.10 10.10 -22.97
C LEU A 302 2.06 9.04 -23.54
N LEU A 303 1.58 8.00 -24.24
CA LEU A 303 2.45 7.00 -24.88
C LEU A 303 3.32 7.60 -25.99
N GLU A 304 2.86 8.67 -26.63
CA GLU A 304 3.63 9.42 -27.64
C GLU A 304 4.45 10.52 -26.98
N THR A 305 3.87 11.31 -26.08
CA THR A 305 4.55 12.44 -25.43
C THR A 305 5.80 12.01 -24.66
N VAL A 306 5.78 10.85 -23.96
CA VAL A 306 6.95 10.37 -23.18
C VAL A 306 8.17 10.02 -24.03
N LYS A 307 8.01 9.85 -25.35
CA LYS A 307 9.14 9.57 -26.26
C LYS A 307 10.04 10.79 -26.45
N CYS A 308 9.51 12.01 -26.28
CA CYS A 308 10.21 13.26 -26.53
C CYS A 308 10.12 14.29 -25.39
N CYS A 309 9.40 14.00 -24.30
CA CYS A 309 9.22 14.91 -23.17
C CYS A 309 9.52 14.23 -21.84
N SER A 310 10.17 14.95 -20.92
CA SER A 310 10.47 14.44 -19.58
C SER A 310 9.26 14.51 -18.67
N LEU A 311 9.32 13.77 -17.55
CA LEU A 311 8.28 13.78 -16.50
C LEU A 311 7.94 15.20 -16.03
N GLY A 312 8.94 16.06 -15.81
CA GLY A 312 8.73 17.45 -15.38
C GLY A 312 8.03 18.30 -16.44
N GLN A 313 8.38 18.13 -17.72
CA GLN A 313 7.72 18.84 -18.82
C GLN A 313 6.25 18.45 -18.94
N ILE A 314 5.96 17.16 -18.89
CA ILE A 314 4.60 16.60 -18.97
C ILE A 314 3.74 17.07 -17.80
N SER A 315 4.24 16.94 -16.55
CA SER A 315 3.49 17.33 -15.36
C SER A 315 3.15 18.82 -15.36
N ASN A 316 4.10 19.69 -15.73
CA ASN A 316 3.85 21.13 -15.80
C ASN A 316 2.82 21.48 -16.88
N ALA A 317 2.88 20.86 -18.06
CA ALA A 317 1.88 21.07 -19.10
C ALA A 317 0.48 20.66 -18.64
N LEU A 318 0.35 19.55 -17.92
CA LEU A 318 -0.95 19.12 -17.35
C LEU A 318 -1.41 20.01 -16.19
N TYR A 319 -0.51 20.61 -15.41
CA TYR A 319 -0.88 21.59 -14.37
C TYR A 319 -1.48 22.87 -14.96
N GLU A 320 -1.04 23.31 -16.14
CA GLU A 320 -1.59 24.50 -16.82
C GLU A 320 -3.07 24.33 -17.19
N VAL A 321 -3.51 23.10 -17.51
CA VAL A 321 -4.87 22.83 -18.00
C VAL A 321 -5.76 22.08 -17.00
N GLY A 322 -5.18 21.29 -16.10
CA GLY A 322 -5.89 20.46 -15.12
C GLY A 322 -5.79 20.97 -13.68
N GLY A 323 -4.97 21.99 -13.42
CA GLY A 323 -4.73 22.52 -12.09
C GLY A 323 -3.81 21.65 -11.23
N GLN A 324 -3.52 22.14 -10.02
CA GLN A 324 -2.72 21.43 -9.02
C GLN A 324 -3.59 21.00 -7.86
N TYR A 325 -3.22 19.87 -7.25
CA TYR A 325 -3.86 19.43 -6.02
C TYR A 325 -3.69 20.49 -4.92
N ARG A 326 -4.81 20.91 -4.31
CA ARG A 326 -4.81 21.75 -3.12
C ARG A 326 -4.96 20.85 -1.90
N ARG A 327 -4.04 21.00 -0.93
CA ARG A 327 -4.18 20.33 0.36
C ARG A 327 -5.41 20.89 1.07
N ASN A 328 -6.45 20.09 1.19
CA ASN A 328 -7.55 20.38 2.11
C ASN A 328 -6.98 20.26 3.54
N MET A 329 -7.32 21.18 4.45
CA MET A 329 -6.93 21.06 5.87
C MET A 329 -7.82 20.02 6.53
#